data_AF-A0A1V5NTW1-F1
#
_entry.id   AF-A0A1V5NTW1-F1
#
_cell.length_a   1.000
_cell.length_b   1.000
_cell.length_c   1.000
_cell.angle_alpha   90.00
_cell.angle_beta   90.00
_cell.angle_gamma   90.00
#
_symmetry.space_group_name_H-M   'P 1'
#
loop_
_entity.id
_entity.type
_entity.pdbx_description
1 polymer ?
#
loop_
_entity_poly.entity_id
_entity_poly.type
_entity_poly.pdbx_seq_one_letter_code
_entity_poly.pdbx_strand_id
1 'polypeptide(L)'
;MGRQILDGQKTVRIFGDEIAVKADIKFIESYSSHADQAGLAEWVNSFRKPPQEIFLVHGEPEASAALADLLRTQHGLQVTVPVLQQVVELPPPETAAVQEDNIKTLHDSIAARLQGLLASGIDNETRGEILRGLTDLEHIINKAGK
;
A
#
# COMPACT_ATOMS: atom_id res chain seq x y z
N MET A 1 -22.04 28.34 8.12
CA MET A 1 -21.74 29.67 8.70
C MET A 1 -20.37 30.20 8.29
N GLY A 2 -19.25 29.56 8.64
CA GLY A 2 -17.92 30.07 8.26
C GLY A 2 -17.74 30.36 6.77
N ARG A 3 -18.12 29.39 5.91
CA ARG A 3 -18.12 29.58 4.45
C ARG A 3 -19.00 30.74 3.98
N GLN A 4 -20.19 30.91 4.57
CA GLN A 4 -21.09 32.03 4.24
C GLN A 4 -20.47 33.40 4.56
N ILE A 5 -19.77 33.51 5.68
CA ILE A 5 -19.05 34.73 6.07
C ILE A 5 -17.92 35.01 5.08
N LEU A 6 -17.17 33.97 4.71
CA LEU A 6 -16.10 34.07 3.72
C LEU A 6 -16.62 34.48 2.34
N ASP A 7 -17.77 33.94 1.92
CA ASP A 7 -18.46 34.28 0.66
C ASP A 7 -19.09 35.70 0.69
N GLY A 8 -18.96 36.43 1.80
CA GLY A 8 -19.31 37.85 1.90
C GLY A 8 -20.74 38.16 2.36
N GLN A 9 -21.45 37.17 2.93
CA GLN A 9 -22.78 37.37 3.51
C GLN A 9 -22.75 38.50 4.56
N LYS A 10 -23.68 39.46 4.43
CA LYS A 10 -23.75 40.63 5.32
C LYS A 10 -24.49 40.36 6.62
N THR A 11 -25.26 39.27 6.68
CA THR A 11 -25.96 38.80 7.87
C THR A 11 -25.82 37.29 8.01
N VAL A 12 -25.72 36.80 9.24
CA VAL A 12 -25.69 35.37 9.56
C VAL A 12 -26.57 35.10 10.77
N ARG A 13 -27.18 33.92 10.83
CA ARG A 13 -28.05 33.53 11.96
C ARG A 13 -27.26 32.78 13.01
N ILE A 14 -27.24 33.29 14.25
CA ILE A 14 -26.55 32.69 15.39
C ILE A 14 -27.57 32.54 16.54
N PHE A 15 -27.80 31.30 16.99
CA PHE A 15 -28.77 30.96 18.05
C PHE A 15 -30.21 31.48 17.82
N GLY A 16 -30.60 31.69 16.56
CA GLY A 16 -31.93 32.18 16.19
C GLY A 16 -31.98 33.67 15.83
N ASP A 17 -30.98 34.45 16.22
CA ASP A 17 -30.90 35.88 15.95
C ASP A 17 -30.13 36.16 14.66
N GLU A 18 -30.57 37.16 13.90
CA GLU A 18 -29.81 37.69 12.75
C GLU A 18 -28.75 38.68 13.21
N ILE A 19 -27.49 38.38 12.91
CA ILE A 19 -26.33 39.18 13.30
C ILE A 19 -25.68 39.75 12.04
N ALA A 20 -25.44 41.07 12.02
CA ALA A 20 -24.74 41.74 10.93
C ALA A 20 -23.22 41.48 10.97
N VAL A 21 -22.65 41.05 9.85
CA VAL A 21 -21.21 40.87 9.66
C VAL A 21 -20.57 42.23 9.33
N LYS A 22 -20.03 42.89 10.35
CA LYS A 22 -19.34 44.19 10.23
C LYS A 22 -17.81 44.09 10.26
N ALA A 23 -17.28 42.90 10.55
CA ALA A 23 -15.83 42.66 10.62
C ALA A 23 -15.20 42.67 9.22
N ASP A 24 -13.92 43.05 9.15
CA ASP A 24 -13.10 42.81 7.96
C ASP A 24 -12.74 41.33 7.90
N ILE A 25 -13.03 40.70 6.75
CA ILE A 25 -12.84 39.27 6.56
C ILE A 25 -11.56 39.05 5.78
N LYS A 26 -10.61 38.33 6.38
CA LYS A 26 -9.35 37.90 5.74
C LYS A 26 -9.30 36.39 5.71
N PHE A 27 -8.84 35.85 4.60
CA PHE A 27 -8.58 34.42 4.42
C PHE A 27 -7.08 34.19 4.32
N ILE A 28 -6.56 33.24 5.10
CA ILE A 28 -5.16 32.84 5.07
C ILE A 28 -5.14 31.36 4.73
N GLU A 29 -4.66 31.04 3.54
CA GLU A 29 -4.69 29.68 3.00
C GLU A 29 -3.65 28.75 3.66
N SER A 30 -2.52 29.33 4.10
CA SER A 30 -1.32 28.60 4.56
C SER A 30 -1.42 27.91 5.93
N TYR A 31 -2.58 27.93 6.60
CA TYR A 31 -2.78 27.25 7.89
C TYR A 31 -3.51 25.91 7.79
N SER A 32 -3.88 25.47 6.58
CA SER A 32 -4.43 24.13 6.39
C SER A 32 -3.34 23.08 6.66
N SER A 33 -3.62 22.11 7.54
CA SER A 33 -2.77 20.95 7.76
C SER A 33 -2.91 19.89 6.66
N HIS A 34 -3.81 20.09 5.69
CA HIS A 34 -4.05 19.19 4.59
C HIS A 34 -3.15 19.54 3.41
N ALA A 35 -2.53 18.52 2.81
CA ALA A 35 -1.84 18.68 1.55
C ALA A 35 -2.82 19.14 0.45
N ASP A 36 -2.32 19.97 -0.46
CA ASP A 36 -3.07 20.34 -1.66
C ASP A 36 -3.09 19.19 -2.68
N GLN A 37 -3.77 19.41 -3.80
CA GLN A 37 -3.90 18.38 -4.84
C GLN A 37 -2.53 17.89 -5.36
N ALA A 38 -1.59 18.83 -5.55
CA ALA A 38 -0.25 18.52 -6.03
C ALA A 38 0.54 17.70 -5.01
N GLY A 39 0.51 18.08 -3.74
CA GLY A 39 1.16 17.37 -2.65
C GLY A 39 0.58 15.97 -2.43
N LEU A 40 -0.73 15.79 -2.57
CA LEU A 40 -1.35 14.46 -2.53
C LEU A 40 -0.92 13.58 -3.71
N ALA A 41 -0.89 14.13 -4.92
CA ALA A 41 -0.42 13.40 -6.10
C ALA A 41 1.06 13.01 -5.97
N GLU A 42 1.91 13.92 -5.52
CA GLU A 42 3.33 13.64 -5.28
C GLU A 42 3.51 12.56 -4.21
N TRP A 43 2.77 12.66 -3.10
CA TRP A 43 2.78 11.66 -2.04
C TRP A 43 2.43 10.27 -2.54
N VAL A 44 1.37 10.13 -3.34
CA VAL A 44 0.97 8.84 -3.94
C VAL A 44 2.04 8.30 -4.92
N ASN A 45 2.77 9.16 -5.61
CA ASN A 45 3.86 8.71 -6.49
C ASN A 45 5.14 8.32 -5.74
N SER A 46 5.27 8.68 -4.47
CA SER A 46 6.47 8.39 -3.68
C SER A 46 6.56 6.94 -3.18
N PHE A 47 5.51 6.13 -3.36
CA PHE A 47 5.49 4.73 -2.95
C PHE A 47 6.39 3.86 -3.85
N ARG A 48 7.25 3.02 -3.23
CA ARG A 48 8.14 2.09 -3.97
C ARG A 48 7.38 1.05 -4.80
N LYS A 49 6.32 0.48 -4.24
CA LYS A 49 5.35 -0.36 -4.97
C LYS A 49 4.08 0.48 -5.07
N PRO A 50 3.60 0.81 -6.27
CA PRO A 50 2.37 1.59 -6.42
C PRO A 50 1.20 0.82 -5.78
N PRO A 51 0.24 1.52 -5.18
CA PRO A 51 -0.96 0.89 -4.65
C PRO A 51 -1.75 0.23 -5.78
N GLN A 52 -2.33 -0.95 -5.50
CA GLN A 52 -3.19 -1.65 -6.47
C GLN A 52 -4.50 -0.90 -6.70
N GLU A 53 -5.05 -0.30 -5.63
CA GLU A 53 -6.25 0.51 -5.69
C GLU A 53 -6.20 1.59 -4.60
N ILE A 54 -6.73 2.78 -4.91
CA ILE A 54 -6.82 3.93 -4.00
C ILE A 54 -8.30 4.25 -3.76
N PHE A 55 -8.69 4.36 -2.49
CA PHE A 55 -10.02 4.81 -2.11
C PHE A 55 -9.96 6.25 -1.61
N LEU A 56 -10.53 7.18 -2.37
CA LEU A 56 -10.60 8.60 -1.97
C LEU A 56 -11.82 8.82 -1.09
N VAL A 57 -11.57 9.32 0.12
CA VAL A 57 -12.58 9.61 1.14
C VAL A 57 -12.32 10.99 1.75
N HIS A 58 -13.23 11.47 2.60
CA HIS A 58 -13.09 12.76 3.30
C HIS A 58 -12.80 13.96 2.39
N GLY A 59 -13.56 14.10 1.31
CA GLY A 59 -13.52 15.26 0.43
C GLY A 59 -14.91 15.67 -0.03
N GLU A 60 -15.03 16.91 -0.51
CA GLU A 60 -16.23 17.32 -1.26
C GLU A 60 -16.34 16.47 -2.54
N PRO A 61 -17.55 16.16 -3.02
CA PRO A 61 -17.74 15.27 -4.17
C PRO A 61 -16.97 15.72 -5.42
N GLU A 62 -17.01 17.01 -5.75
CA GLU A 62 -16.37 17.60 -6.91
C GLU A 62 -14.84 17.56 -6.79
N ALA A 63 -14.31 17.91 -5.62
CA ALA A 63 -12.88 17.87 -5.35
C ALA A 63 -12.33 16.43 -5.41
N SER A 64 -13.09 15.47 -4.85
CA SER A 64 -12.74 14.05 -4.86
C SER A 64 -12.75 13.48 -6.28
N ALA A 65 -13.75 13.83 -7.10
CA ALA A 65 -13.82 13.44 -8.49
C ALA A 65 -12.64 14.02 -9.31
N ALA A 66 -12.32 15.30 -9.12
CA ALA A 66 -11.21 15.95 -9.81
C ALA A 66 -9.85 15.31 -9.46
N LEU A 67 -9.61 14.99 -8.18
CA LEU A 67 -8.40 14.28 -7.76
C LEU A 67 -8.36 12.84 -8.31
N ALA A 68 -9.50 12.13 -8.31
CA ALA A 68 -9.58 10.78 -8.87
C ALA A 68 -9.21 10.76 -10.36
N ASP A 69 -9.74 11.72 -11.13
CA ASP A 69 -9.47 11.82 -12.56
C ASP A 69 -8.00 12.19 -12.83
N LEU A 70 -7.42 13.09 -12.03
CA LEU A 70 -5.99 13.40 -12.12
C LEU A 70 -5.14 12.15 -11.89
N LEU A 71 -5.39 11.40 -10.80
CA LEU A 71 -4.63 10.20 -10.46
C LEU A 71 -4.78 9.09 -11.51
N ARG A 72 -5.97 8.91 -12.09
CA ARG A 72 -6.21 7.93 -13.16
C ARG A 72 -5.50 8.33 -14.46
N THR A 73 -5.66 9.58 -14.89
CA THR A 73 -5.20 10.03 -16.21
C THR A 73 -3.71 10.31 -16.28
N GLN A 74 -3.15 10.94 -15.23
CA GLN A 74 -1.75 11.36 -15.23
C GLN A 74 -0.82 10.31 -14.63
N HIS A 75 -1.31 9.52 -13.67
CA HIS A 75 -0.50 8.54 -12.94
C HIS A 75 -0.86 7.09 -13.24
N GLY A 76 -1.92 6.83 -14.01
CA GLY A 76 -2.32 5.48 -14.40
C GLY A 76 -2.77 4.61 -13.23
N LEU A 77 -3.19 5.23 -12.12
CA LEU A 77 -3.57 4.54 -10.88
C LEU A 77 -5.06 4.17 -10.90
N GLN A 78 -5.38 3.03 -10.29
CA GLN A 78 -6.77 2.67 -10.03
C GLN A 78 -7.26 3.44 -8.81
N VAL A 79 -8.32 4.22 -9.02
CA VAL A 79 -8.90 5.07 -7.97
C VAL A 79 -10.41 4.90 -7.94
N THR A 80 -10.95 4.75 -6.73
CA THR A 80 -12.38 4.62 -6.46
C THR A 80 -12.80 5.68 -5.46
N VAL A 81 -13.93 6.36 -5.72
CA VAL A 81 -14.58 7.29 -4.78
C VAL A 81 -15.81 6.59 -4.23
N PRO A 82 -15.76 6.01 -3.02
CA PRO A 82 -16.86 5.20 -2.51
C PRO A 82 -18.10 6.04 -2.22
N VAL A 83 -19.27 5.44 -2.41
CA VAL A 83 -20.52 6.01 -1.91
C VAL A 83 -20.76 5.63 -0.45
N LEU A 84 -21.61 6.39 0.24
CA LEU A 84 -21.97 6.13 1.62
C LEU A 84 -22.47 4.67 1.77
N GLN A 85 -21.98 3.96 2.78
CA GLN A 85 -22.27 2.53 3.05
C GLN A 85 -21.79 1.53 2.00
N GLN A 86 -20.98 1.93 1.03
CA GLN A 86 -20.34 0.98 0.13
C GLN A 86 -19.36 0.10 0.92
N VAL A 87 -19.45 -1.21 0.67
CA VAL A 87 -18.53 -2.22 1.21
C VAL A 87 -17.64 -2.68 0.06
N VAL A 88 -16.33 -2.75 0.30
CA VAL A 88 -15.35 -3.25 -0.65
C VAL A 88 -14.58 -4.39 0.00
N GLU A 89 -14.55 -5.54 -0.67
CA GLU A 89 -13.70 -6.66 -0.26
C GLU A 89 -12.30 -6.45 -0.83
N LEU A 90 -11.29 -6.50 0.04
CA LEU A 90 -9.90 -6.39 -0.39
C LEU A 90 -9.37 -7.78 -0.74
N PRO A 91 -8.68 -7.95 -1.88
CA PRO A 91 -8.00 -9.21 -2.17
C PRO A 91 -6.97 -9.49 -1.07
N PRO A 92 -6.69 -10.78 -0.75
CA PRO A 92 -5.58 -11.10 0.12
C PRO A 92 -4.32 -10.43 -0.43
N PRO A 93 -3.40 -9.95 0.44
CA PRO A 93 -2.15 -9.41 -0.06
C PRO A 93 -1.55 -10.44 -1.00
N GLU A 94 -1.03 -10.01 -2.15
CA GLU A 94 -0.09 -10.83 -2.90
C GLU A 94 1.03 -11.16 -1.92
N THR A 95 0.93 -12.30 -1.25
CA THR A 95 2.09 -13.01 -0.74
C THR A 95 2.94 -13.12 -1.99
N ALA A 96 4.04 -12.37 -2.05
CA ALA A 96 5.04 -12.60 -3.07
C ALA A 96 5.22 -14.10 -3.07
N ALA A 97 4.73 -14.77 -4.13
CA ALA A 97 4.72 -16.21 -4.17
C ALA A 97 6.15 -16.60 -3.84
N VAL A 98 6.37 -17.22 -2.69
CA VAL A 98 7.62 -17.91 -2.47
C VAL A 98 7.55 -18.99 -3.52
N GLN A 99 8.18 -18.74 -4.67
CA GLN A 99 8.17 -19.65 -5.79
C GLN A 99 8.74 -20.96 -5.25
N GLU A 100 7.91 -21.96 -5.05
CA GLU A 100 8.34 -23.30 -4.62
C GLU A 100 9.45 -23.82 -5.53
N ASP A 101 9.41 -23.40 -6.81
CA ASP A 101 10.41 -23.65 -7.83
C ASP A 101 11.81 -23.14 -7.42
N ASN A 102 11.94 -22.00 -6.73
CA ASN A 102 13.23 -21.50 -6.27
C ASN A 102 13.79 -22.35 -5.12
N ILE A 103 12.94 -22.88 -4.25
CA ILE A 103 13.39 -23.72 -3.13
C ILE A 103 13.87 -25.07 -3.66
N LYS A 104 13.13 -25.69 -4.59
CA LYS A 104 13.55 -26.94 -5.25
C LYS A 104 14.84 -26.76 -6.06
N THR A 105 14.92 -25.71 -6.87
CA THR A 105 16.12 -25.46 -7.69
C THR A 105 17.35 -25.17 -6.81
N LEU A 106 17.18 -24.46 -5.69
CA LEU A 106 18.25 -24.23 -4.72
C LEU A 106 18.67 -25.53 -4.04
N HIS A 107 17.72 -26.35 -3.61
CA HIS A 107 17.97 -27.66 -3.01
C HIS A 107 18.79 -28.57 -3.94
N ASP A 108 18.36 -28.70 -5.19
CA ASP A 108 19.03 -29.56 -6.18
C ASP A 108 20.47 -29.07 -6.45
N SER A 109 20.69 -27.76 -6.47
CA SER A 109 22.03 -27.18 -6.64
C SER A 109 22.96 -27.42 -5.44
N ILE A 110 22.40 -27.43 -4.22
CA ILE A 110 23.15 -27.72 -2.98
C ILE A 110 23.46 -29.22 -2.92
N ALA A 111 22.48 -30.08 -3.21
CA ALA A 111 22.64 -31.53 -3.26
C ALA A 111 23.72 -31.94 -4.28
N ALA A 112 23.72 -31.36 -5.48
CA ALA A 112 24.73 -31.63 -6.50
C ALA A 112 26.13 -31.20 -6.07
N ARG A 113 26.27 -30.05 -5.40
CA ARG A 113 27.56 -29.58 -4.84
C ARG A 113 28.08 -30.46 -3.72
N LEU A 114 27.19 -30.91 -2.82
CA LEU A 114 27.54 -31.81 -1.73
C LEU A 114 27.93 -33.21 -2.25
N GLN A 115 27.25 -33.73 -3.27
CA GLN A 115 27.65 -34.98 -3.93
C GLN A 115 29.04 -34.88 -4.57
N GLY A 116 29.34 -33.76 -5.24
CA GLY A 116 30.67 -33.49 -5.79
C GLY A 116 31.76 -33.43 -4.71
N LEU A 117 31.47 -32.79 -3.57
CA LEU A 117 32.35 -32.72 -2.41
C LEU A 117 32.60 -34.11 -1.80
N LEU A 118 31.55 -34.92 -1.64
CA LEU A 118 31.65 -36.30 -1.15
C LEU A 118 32.42 -37.23 -2.11
N ALA A 119 32.41 -36.96 -3.41
CA ALA A 119 33.22 -37.66 -4.40
C ALA A 119 34.70 -37.23 -4.36
N SER A 120 35.00 -36.02 -3.90
CA SER A 120 36.35 -35.45 -3.84
C SER A 120 37.20 -35.85 -2.62
N GLY A 121 36.75 -36.83 -1.82
CA GLY A 121 37.56 -37.42 -0.74
C GLY A 121 37.41 -36.72 0.61
N ILE A 122 36.19 -36.65 1.13
CA ILE A 122 35.90 -36.27 2.52
C ILE A 122 35.99 -37.51 3.42
N ASP A 123 36.43 -37.34 4.67
CA ASP A 123 36.50 -38.42 5.65
C ASP A 123 35.12 -39.06 5.93
N ASN A 124 35.12 -40.30 6.41
CA ASN A 124 33.91 -41.12 6.50
C ASN A 124 32.95 -40.66 7.60
N GLU A 125 33.42 -39.89 8.58
CA GLU A 125 32.64 -39.37 9.70
C GLU A 125 31.85 -38.13 9.26
N THR A 126 32.53 -37.17 8.65
CA THR A 126 31.90 -35.98 8.04
C THR A 126 30.90 -36.36 6.94
N ARG A 127 31.18 -37.44 6.19
CA ARG A 127 30.26 -37.99 5.19
C ARG A 127 28.93 -38.47 5.79
N GLY A 128 28.97 -39.10 6.96
CA GLY A 128 27.77 -39.60 7.64
C GLY A 128 26.87 -38.48 8.17
N GLU A 129 27.47 -37.41 8.70
CA GLU A 129 26.75 -36.24 9.22
C GLU A 129 26.04 -35.46 8.10
N ILE A 130 26.72 -35.27 6.96
CA ILE A 130 26.15 -34.59 5.79
C ILE A 130 24.95 -35.37 5.24
N LEU A 131 25.05 -36.71 5.14
CA LEU A 131 23.96 -37.54 4.62
C LEU A 131 22.72 -37.54 5.53
N ARG A 132 22.90 -37.51 6.86
CA ARG A 132 21.78 -37.33 7.80
C ARG A 132 21.11 -35.97 7.64
N GLY A 133 21.89 -34.89 7.61
CA GLY A 133 21.36 -33.54 7.42
C GLY A 133 20.57 -33.36 6.12
N LEU A 134 21.02 -34.01 5.03
CA LEU A 134 20.28 -34.06 3.76
C LEU A 134 18.94 -34.78 3.89
N THR A 135 18.91 -35.93 4.58
CA THR A 135 17.69 -36.71 4.78
C THR A 135 16.66 -35.95 5.63
N ASP A 136 17.11 -35.25 6.68
CA ASP A 136 16.24 -34.46 7.55
C ASP A 136 15.65 -33.25 6.82
N LEU A 137 16.43 -32.61 5.94
CA LEU A 137 15.96 -31.51 5.08
C LEU A 137 14.93 -31.98 4.05
N GLU A 138 15.15 -33.11 3.39
CA GLU A 138 14.17 -33.71 2.48
C GLU A 138 12.83 -33.99 3.18
N HIS A 139 12.89 -34.44 4.44
CA HIS A 139 11.68 -34.69 5.22
C HIS A 139 10.93 -33.39 5.57
N ILE A 140 11.64 -32.30 5.89
CA ILE A 140 11.04 -30.99 6.18
C ILE A 140 10.35 -30.42 4.93
N ILE A 141 10.99 -30.53 3.75
CA ILE A 141 10.44 -30.04 2.48
C ILE A 141 9.18 -30.83 2.10
N ASN A 142 9.19 -32.16 2.23
CA ASN A 142 8.00 -32.99 1.96
C ASN A 142 6.83 -32.72 2.93
N LYS A 143 7.13 -32.24 4.14
CA LYS A 143 6.11 -31.85 5.11
C LYS A 143 5.55 -30.45 4.85
N ALA A 144 6.34 -29.54 4.27
CA ALA A 144 5.94 -28.17 3.94
C ALA A 144 5.11 -28.08 2.64
N GLY A 145 5.18 -29.08 1.76
CA GLY A 145 4.39 -29.15 0.51
C GLY A 145 2.99 -29.78 0.63
N LYS A 146 2.45 -29.95 1.86
CA LYS A 146 1.06 -30.36 2.14
C LYS A 146 0.35 -29.28 2.92
#